data_AF-A0A1X0MYK6-F1
#
_entry.id   AF-A0A1X0MYK6-F1
#
_cell.length_a   1.000
_cell.length_b   1.000
_cell.length_c   1.000
_cell.angle_alpha   90.00
_cell.angle_beta   90.00
_cell.angle_gamma   90.00
#
_symmetry.space_group_name_H-M   'P 1'
#
loop_
_entity.id
_entity.type
_entity.pdbx_description
1 polymer ?
#
loop_
_entity_poly.entity_id
_entity_poly.type
_entity_poly.pdbx_seq_one_letter_code
_entity_poly.pdbx_strand_id
1 'polypeptide(L)'
;MDSNQAISQALKIRFAAFKGRKDDDYESEGIAHGAAHLALDVGIITNDALLIAQAQEVITAITDSWQLEEEQDLKAMANSYADWDASQEKHRQAYRMIKDLVGKEFHDSRWEEFIEIYQKTFPTFLVRDSVYARIGPKQAATRLRKDLADLVKAKRLDRAPTPDELQALLPPAKALLEDRTIRYLEGALPGFDFRNHSILNAI
;
A
#
# COMPACT_ATOMS: atom_id res chain seq x y z
N MET A 1 39.80 34.29 -36.01
CA MET A 1 39.30 33.80 -34.70
C MET A 1 39.89 32.43 -34.49
N ASP A 2 40.49 32.22 -33.33
CA ASP A 2 41.11 30.94 -32.96
C ASP A 2 40.00 29.92 -32.64
N SER A 3 40.11 28.68 -33.10
CA SER A 3 39.04 27.67 -32.97
C SER A 3 38.62 27.44 -31.52
N ASN A 4 39.58 27.48 -30.59
CA ASN A 4 39.34 27.29 -29.17
C ASN A 4 38.57 28.46 -28.53
N GLN A 5 38.74 29.68 -29.04
CA GLN A 5 37.95 30.83 -28.59
C GLN A 5 36.48 30.70 -28.99
N ALA A 6 36.21 30.19 -30.20
CA ALA A 6 34.83 29.93 -30.64
C ALA A 6 34.16 28.85 -29.80
N ILE A 7 34.89 27.77 -29.46
CA ILE A 7 34.40 26.69 -28.58
C ILE A 7 34.14 27.22 -27.17
N SER A 8 35.07 28.00 -26.60
CA SER A 8 34.89 28.65 -25.29
C SER A 8 33.64 29.54 -25.25
N GLN A 9 33.42 30.34 -26.30
CA GLN A 9 32.25 31.21 -26.38
C GLN A 9 30.95 30.42 -26.53
N ALA A 10 30.94 29.37 -27.34
CA ALA A 10 29.79 28.48 -27.48
C ALA A 10 29.47 27.76 -26.16
N LEU A 11 30.48 27.25 -25.45
CA LEU A 11 30.33 26.61 -24.15
C LEU A 11 29.70 27.56 -23.13
N LYS A 12 30.16 28.81 -23.06
CA LYS A 12 29.60 29.84 -22.18
C LYS A 12 28.12 30.13 -22.47
N ILE A 13 27.75 30.19 -23.75
CA ILE A 13 26.35 30.40 -24.15
C ILE A 13 25.49 29.23 -23.70
N ARG A 14 25.95 27.99 -23.91
CA ARG A 14 25.21 26.79 -23.49
C ARG A 14 25.09 26.68 -21.97
N PHE A 15 26.16 27.01 -21.25
CA PHE A 15 26.12 27.02 -19.79
C PHE A 15 25.18 28.09 -19.23
N ALA A 16 25.15 29.27 -19.84
CA ALA A 16 24.20 30.32 -19.46
C ALA A 16 22.74 29.89 -19.71
N ALA A 17 22.47 29.19 -20.82
CA ALA A 17 21.15 28.62 -21.09
C ALA A 17 20.75 27.59 -20.02
N PHE A 18 21.65 26.68 -19.66
CA PHE A 18 21.44 25.73 -18.56
C PHE A 18 21.18 26.42 -17.21
N LYS A 19 21.91 27.49 -16.86
CA LYS A 19 21.70 28.23 -15.61
C LYS A 19 20.36 28.98 -15.57
N GLY A 20 19.86 29.41 -16.71
CA GLY A 20 18.58 30.11 -16.85
C GLY A 20 17.40 29.20 -17.20
N ARG A 21 17.60 27.88 -17.19
CA ARG A 21 16.60 26.91 -17.60
C ARG A 21 15.43 26.87 -16.63
N LYS A 22 14.28 26.43 -17.12
CA LYS A 22 13.17 25.99 -16.27
C LYS A 22 13.42 24.55 -15.84
N ASP A 23 12.85 24.15 -14.71
CA ASP A 23 13.04 22.82 -14.12
C ASP A 23 12.65 21.67 -15.07
N ASP A 24 11.83 21.92 -16.11
CA ASP A 24 11.39 20.95 -17.11
C ASP A 24 12.21 20.95 -18.42
N ASP A 25 13.22 21.81 -18.56
CA ASP A 25 14.03 21.94 -19.78
C ASP A 25 15.29 21.06 -19.77
N TYR A 26 15.05 19.74 -19.87
CA TYR A 26 16.09 18.70 -19.96
C TYR A 26 16.99 18.83 -21.21
N GLU A 27 16.50 19.48 -22.26
CA GLU A 27 17.23 19.62 -23.52
C GLU A 27 18.40 20.61 -23.34
N SER A 28 18.17 21.73 -22.66
CA SER A 28 19.22 22.71 -22.35
C SER A 28 20.38 22.12 -21.53
N GLU A 29 20.06 21.22 -20.60
CA GLU A 29 21.00 20.52 -19.75
C GLU A 29 21.82 19.48 -20.52
N GLY A 30 21.15 18.60 -21.27
CA GLY A 30 21.84 17.60 -22.10
C GLY A 30 22.78 18.24 -23.12
N ILE A 31 22.38 19.37 -23.72
CA ILE A 31 23.20 20.14 -24.66
C ILE A 31 24.41 20.75 -23.95
N ALA A 32 24.24 21.37 -22.77
CA ALA A 32 25.33 21.98 -22.03
C ALA A 32 26.35 20.93 -21.53
N HIS A 33 25.87 19.80 -21.03
CA HIS A 33 26.70 18.69 -20.58
C HIS A 33 27.51 18.09 -21.73
N GLY A 34 26.85 17.79 -22.86
CA GLY A 34 27.53 17.29 -24.06
C GLY A 34 28.54 18.28 -24.63
N ALA A 35 28.21 19.58 -24.66
CA ALA A 35 29.14 20.62 -25.10
C ALA A 35 30.37 20.74 -24.18
N ALA A 36 30.19 20.55 -22.87
CA ALA A 36 31.27 20.59 -21.90
C ALA A 36 32.24 19.41 -22.06
N HIS A 37 31.74 18.18 -22.24
CA HIS A 37 32.60 17.02 -22.53
C HIS A 37 33.38 17.19 -23.83
N LEU A 38 32.73 17.68 -24.90
CA LEU A 38 33.42 17.97 -26.15
C LEU A 38 34.49 19.06 -26.00
N ALA A 39 34.20 20.12 -25.23
CA ALA A 39 35.17 21.18 -24.96
C ALA A 39 36.35 20.67 -24.11
N LEU A 40 36.10 19.75 -23.17
CA LEU A 40 37.12 19.10 -22.37
C LEU A 40 38.07 18.28 -23.25
N ASP A 41 37.52 17.43 -24.12
CA ASP A 41 38.29 16.58 -25.03
C ASP A 41 39.15 17.41 -25.98
N VAL A 42 38.58 18.46 -26.59
CA VAL A 42 39.34 19.38 -27.44
C VAL A 42 40.43 20.09 -26.64
N GLY A 43 40.10 20.58 -25.44
CA GLY A 43 41.06 21.23 -24.56
C GLY A 43 42.25 20.33 -24.22
N ILE A 44 42.01 19.04 -23.97
CA ILE A 44 43.07 18.04 -23.73
C ILE A 44 43.93 17.84 -24.97
N ILE A 45 43.31 17.65 -26.14
CA ILE A 45 44.02 17.43 -27.41
C ILE A 45 44.89 18.64 -27.79
N THR A 46 44.38 19.85 -27.60
CA THR A 46 45.10 21.09 -27.92
C THR A 46 45.98 21.60 -26.77
N ASN A 47 45.98 20.91 -25.62
CA ASN A 47 46.65 21.32 -24.39
C ASN A 47 46.27 22.75 -23.93
N ASP A 48 44.99 23.11 -24.06
CA ASP A 48 44.44 24.41 -23.67
C ASP A 48 43.85 24.34 -22.26
N ALA A 49 44.67 24.73 -21.28
CA ALA A 49 44.30 24.69 -19.87
C ALA A 49 43.06 25.55 -19.53
N LEU A 50 42.83 26.64 -20.26
CA LEU A 50 41.71 27.53 -20.00
C LEU A 50 40.38 26.92 -20.48
N LEU A 51 40.40 26.25 -21.64
CA LEU A 51 39.25 25.52 -22.15
C LEU A 51 38.91 24.30 -21.27
N ILE A 52 39.93 23.56 -20.82
CA ILE A 52 39.77 22.44 -19.87
C ILE A 52 39.09 22.91 -18.58
N ALA A 53 39.58 24.00 -17.98
CA ALA A 53 39.03 24.52 -16.73
C ALA A 53 37.56 24.96 -16.88
N GLN A 54 37.22 25.62 -17.99
CA GLN A 54 35.84 26.02 -18.28
C GLN A 54 34.91 24.82 -18.48
N ALA A 55 35.36 23.80 -19.20
CA ALA A 55 34.59 22.58 -19.39
C ALA A 55 34.33 21.86 -18.05
N GLN A 56 35.35 21.76 -17.20
CA GLN A 56 35.23 21.17 -15.87
C GLN A 56 34.26 21.95 -14.97
N GLU A 57 34.27 23.29 -15.01
CA GLU A 57 33.32 24.11 -14.27
C GLU A 57 31.86 23.77 -14.65
N VAL A 58 31.58 23.66 -15.95
CA VAL A 58 30.24 23.33 -16.45
C VAL A 58 29.83 21.92 -16.03
N ILE A 59 30.71 20.93 -16.18
CA ILE A 59 30.44 19.54 -15.79
C ILE A 59 30.12 19.45 -14.30
N THR A 60 30.93 20.09 -13.45
CA THR A 60 30.71 20.09 -12.00
C THR A 60 29.37 20.74 -11.65
N ALA A 61 29.08 21.92 -12.22
CA ALA A 61 27.82 22.61 -11.94
C ALA A 61 26.57 21.82 -12.36
N ILE A 62 26.64 21.08 -13.47
CA ILE A 62 25.55 20.19 -13.90
C ILE A 62 25.43 19.00 -12.96
N THR A 63 26.55 18.38 -12.60
CA THR A 63 26.57 17.22 -11.68
C THR A 63 26.04 17.60 -10.29
N ASP A 64 26.42 18.76 -9.76
CA ASP A 64 25.92 19.27 -8.49
C ASP A 64 24.40 19.51 -8.55
N SER A 65 23.88 19.98 -9.69
CA SER A 65 22.44 20.16 -9.86
C SER A 65 21.68 18.83 -9.86
N TRP A 66 22.22 17.79 -10.50
CA TRP A 66 21.63 16.44 -10.45
C TRP A 66 21.61 15.87 -9.04
N GLN A 67 22.70 16.04 -8.28
CA GLN A 67 22.75 15.59 -6.90
C GLN A 67 21.71 16.31 -6.04
N LEU A 68 21.55 17.62 -6.22
CA LEU A 68 20.53 18.39 -5.50
C LEU A 68 19.11 17.96 -5.86
N GLU A 69 18.82 17.69 -7.13
CA GLU A 69 17.52 17.17 -7.58
C GLU A 69 17.25 15.78 -6.99
N GLU A 70 18.23 14.88 -7.06
CA GLU A 70 18.13 13.54 -6.47
C GLU A 70 17.90 13.59 -4.95
N GLU A 71 18.61 14.47 -4.23
CA GLU A 71 18.39 14.68 -2.79
C GLU A 71 16.99 15.21 -2.49
N GLN A 72 16.47 16.14 -3.31
CA GLN A 72 15.12 16.68 -3.16
C GLN A 72 14.06 15.62 -3.43
N ASP A 73 14.23 14.82 -4.48
CA ASP A 73 13.33 13.73 -4.85
C ASP A 73 13.32 12.65 -3.77
N LEU A 74 14.49 12.25 -3.26
CA LEU A 74 14.60 11.31 -2.14
C LEU A 74 13.90 11.84 -0.90
N LYS A 75 14.04 13.14 -0.59
CA LYS A 75 13.37 13.78 0.54
C LYS A 75 11.85 13.84 0.34
N ALA A 76 11.39 14.17 -0.87
CA ALA A 76 9.97 14.19 -1.21
C ALA A 76 9.36 12.78 -1.12
N MET A 77 10.07 11.77 -1.61
CA MET A 77 9.69 10.37 -1.52
C MET A 77 9.62 9.92 -0.05
N ALA A 78 10.62 10.26 0.77
CA ALA A 78 10.63 9.94 2.20
C ALA A 78 9.46 10.60 2.95
N ASN A 79 9.15 11.87 2.67
CA ASN A 79 8.00 12.57 3.25
C ASN A 79 6.68 11.92 2.84
N SER A 80 6.53 11.58 1.55
CA SER A 80 5.35 10.88 1.03
C SER A 80 5.13 9.54 1.73
N TYR A 81 6.20 8.76 1.94
CA TYR A 81 6.13 7.52 2.71
C TYR A 81 5.76 7.76 4.16
N ALA A 82 6.31 8.78 4.82
CA ALA A 82 5.98 9.11 6.20
C ALA A 82 4.52 9.52 6.36
N ASP A 83 4.00 10.34 5.45
CA ASP A 83 2.60 10.76 5.43
C ASP A 83 1.65 9.58 5.18
N TRP A 84 2.03 8.70 4.24
CA TRP A 84 1.29 7.46 4.00
C TRP A 84 1.29 6.57 5.24
N ASP A 85 2.44 6.36 5.88
CA ASP A 85 2.55 5.53 7.08
C ASP A 85 1.72 6.09 8.24
N ALA A 86 1.76 7.41 8.43
CA ALA A 86 0.94 8.13 9.41
C ALA A 86 -0.57 7.98 9.11
N SER A 87 -0.96 8.01 7.83
CA SER A 87 -2.36 7.79 7.42
C SER A 87 -2.83 6.35 7.74
N GLN A 88 -1.94 5.37 7.62
CA GLN A 88 -2.24 3.95 7.87
C GLN A 88 -2.19 3.57 9.35
N GLU A 89 -1.49 4.33 10.19
CA GLU A 89 -1.31 3.98 11.60
C GLU A 89 -2.64 3.84 12.34
N LYS A 90 -3.61 4.71 12.05
CA LYS A 90 -4.98 4.61 12.62
C LYS A 90 -5.67 3.30 12.25
N HIS A 91 -5.52 2.86 11.00
CA HIS A 91 -6.07 1.59 10.53
C HIS A 91 -5.36 0.39 11.17
N ARG A 92 -4.03 0.47 11.35
CA ARG A 92 -3.25 -0.57 12.04
C ARG A 92 -3.67 -0.70 13.50
N GLN A 93 -3.84 0.41 14.21
CA GLN A 93 -4.30 0.43 15.59
C GLN A 93 -5.71 -0.16 15.72
N ALA A 94 -6.65 0.27 14.87
CA ALA A 94 -8.00 -0.30 14.84
C ALA A 94 -7.97 -1.83 14.61
N TYR A 95 -7.16 -2.30 13.65
CA TYR A 95 -7.05 -3.72 13.35
C TYR A 95 -6.40 -4.53 14.48
N ARG A 96 -5.40 -3.97 15.18
CA ARG A 96 -4.82 -4.58 16.39
C ARG A 96 -5.89 -4.73 17.47
N MET A 97 -6.65 -3.68 17.76
CA MET A 97 -7.72 -3.74 18.77
C MET A 97 -8.81 -4.76 18.40
N ILE A 98 -9.20 -4.83 17.12
CA ILE A 98 -10.14 -5.85 16.63
C ILE A 98 -9.58 -7.27 16.84
N LYS A 99 -8.29 -7.48 16.56
CA LYS A 99 -7.63 -8.76 16.75
C LYS A 99 -7.56 -9.16 18.21
N ASP A 100 -7.29 -8.21 19.11
CA ASP A 100 -7.24 -8.45 20.55
C ASP A 100 -8.63 -8.76 21.11
N LEU A 101 -9.67 -8.07 20.62
CA LEU A 101 -11.05 -8.32 21.02
C LEU A 101 -11.58 -9.69 20.57
N VAL A 102 -11.33 -10.07 19.32
CA VAL A 102 -11.81 -11.36 18.76
C VAL A 102 -10.93 -12.53 19.19
N GLY A 103 -9.65 -12.30 19.49
CA GLY A 103 -8.68 -13.35 19.72
C GLY A 103 -8.33 -14.11 18.44
N LYS A 104 -7.62 -15.25 18.57
CA LYS A 104 -7.15 -16.08 17.43
C LYS A 104 -8.26 -16.94 16.82
N GLU A 105 -9.21 -17.37 17.64
CA GLU A 105 -10.25 -18.34 17.33
C GLU A 105 -11.57 -17.87 17.94
N PHE A 106 -12.66 -18.06 17.20
CA PHE A 106 -14.01 -17.72 17.62
C PHE A 106 -14.86 -18.97 17.51
N HIS A 107 -15.30 -19.48 18.66
CA HIS A 107 -16.08 -20.70 18.76
C HIS A 107 -17.56 -20.35 18.91
N ASP A 108 -18.38 -20.94 18.05
CA ASP A 108 -19.84 -20.86 18.13
C ASP A 108 -20.36 -22.29 17.98
N SER A 109 -20.72 -22.90 19.11
CA SER A 109 -21.10 -24.30 19.23
C SER A 109 -22.34 -24.66 18.41
N ARG A 110 -23.17 -23.65 18.10
CA ARG A 110 -24.38 -23.81 17.27
C ARG A 110 -24.05 -24.41 15.91
N TRP A 111 -22.88 -24.11 15.34
CA TRP A 111 -22.51 -24.62 14.01
C TRP A 111 -22.20 -26.11 14.00
N GLU A 112 -21.57 -26.62 15.06
CA GLU A 112 -21.32 -28.06 15.21
C GLU A 112 -22.63 -28.81 15.46
N GLU A 113 -23.48 -28.28 16.33
CA GLU A 113 -24.81 -28.83 16.62
C GLU A 113 -25.68 -28.92 15.36
N PHE A 114 -25.63 -27.89 14.50
CA PHE A 114 -26.33 -27.91 13.21
C PHE A 114 -25.89 -29.06 12.30
N ILE A 115 -24.59 -29.34 12.25
CA ILE A 115 -24.07 -30.43 11.43
C ILE A 115 -24.47 -31.78 12.02
N GLU A 116 -24.42 -31.94 13.34
CA GLU A 116 -24.84 -33.19 14.01
C GLU A 116 -26.32 -33.50 13.75
N ILE A 117 -27.20 -32.50 13.85
CA ILE A 117 -28.63 -32.67 13.57
C ILE A 117 -28.84 -32.98 12.09
N TYR A 118 -28.13 -32.29 11.20
CA TYR A 118 -28.20 -32.56 9.78
C TYR A 118 -27.82 -34.02 9.46
N GLN A 119 -26.72 -34.53 10.03
CA GLN A 119 -26.29 -35.92 9.83
C GLN A 119 -27.29 -36.94 10.38
N LYS A 120 -27.93 -36.66 11.52
CA LYS A 120 -29.02 -37.49 12.06
C LYS A 120 -30.24 -37.50 11.15
N THR A 121 -30.56 -36.36 10.54
CA THR A 121 -31.72 -36.20 9.64
C THR A 121 -31.48 -36.84 8.28
N PHE A 122 -30.25 -36.75 7.77
CA PHE A 122 -29.83 -37.24 6.47
C PHE A 122 -28.63 -38.20 6.60
N PRO A 123 -28.82 -39.41 7.14
CA PRO A 123 -27.72 -40.34 7.45
C PRO A 123 -26.96 -40.84 6.21
N THR A 124 -27.59 -40.79 5.04
CA THR A 124 -26.97 -41.15 3.76
C THR A 124 -26.13 -40.01 3.15
N PHE A 125 -26.24 -38.79 3.66
CA PHE A 125 -25.51 -37.64 3.14
C PHE A 125 -24.16 -37.48 3.84
N LEU A 126 -23.08 -37.57 3.08
CA LEU A 126 -21.73 -37.37 3.60
C LEU A 126 -21.39 -35.87 3.61
N VAL A 127 -21.29 -35.30 4.82
CA VAL A 127 -20.82 -33.92 5.02
C VAL A 127 -19.33 -33.86 4.72
N ARG A 128 -18.95 -33.02 3.75
CA ARG A 128 -17.54 -32.88 3.33
C ARG A 128 -16.74 -32.12 4.38
N ASP A 129 -15.46 -32.48 4.54
CA ASP A 129 -14.48 -31.79 5.41
C ASP A 129 -14.39 -30.28 5.14
N SER A 130 -14.66 -29.86 3.89
CA SER A 130 -14.70 -28.46 3.50
C SER A 130 -15.73 -27.65 4.30
N VAL A 131 -16.83 -28.27 4.72
CA VAL A 131 -17.87 -27.61 5.53
C VAL A 131 -17.31 -27.29 6.92
N TYR A 132 -16.74 -28.30 7.60
CA TYR A 132 -16.09 -28.14 8.90
C TYR A 132 -14.94 -27.13 8.85
N ALA A 133 -14.10 -27.17 7.81
CA ALA A 133 -13.04 -26.18 7.63
C ALA A 133 -13.59 -24.76 7.48
N ARG A 134 -14.76 -24.60 6.83
CA ARG A 134 -15.38 -23.29 6.54
C ARG A 134 -16.06 -22.67 7.76
N ILE A 135 -16.67 -23.47 8.62
CA ILE A 135 -17.30 -23.04 9.88
C ILE A 135 -16.33 -23.07 11.07
N GLY A 136 -15.15 -23.64 10.88
CA GLY A 136 -14.16 -23.81 11.94
C GLY A 136 -13.72 -22.49 12.59
N PRO A 137 -13.23 -22.56 13.83
CA PRO A 137 -13.09 -21.38 14.71
C PRO A 137 -12.07 -20.36 14.22
N LYS A 138 -11.03 -20.80 13.50
CA LYS A 138 -10.04 -19.90 12.86
C LYS A 138 -10.65 -19.11 11.69
N GLN A 139 -11.49 -19.74 10.90
CA GLN A 139 -12.17 -19.10 9.77
C GLN A 139 -13.25 -18.14 10.27
N ALA A 140 -14.00 -18.56 11.27
CA ALA A 140 -14.99 -17.71 11.93
C ALA A 140 -14.35 -16.44 12.53
N ALA A 141 -13.24 -16.57 13.26
CA ALA A 141 -12.50 -15.42 13.79
C ALA A 141 -11.98 -14.50 12.68
N THR A 142 -11.44 -15.06 11.60
CA THR A 142 -10.91 -14.27 10.48
C THR A 142 -12.02 -13.45 9.82
N ARG A 143 -13.20 -14.04 9.60
CA ARG A 143 -14.36 -13.32 9.05
C ARG A 143 -14.90 -12.29 10.03
N LEU A 144 -15.00 -12.63 11.32
CA LEU A 144 -15.47 -11.69 12.33
C LEU A 144 -14.58 -10.45 12.43
N ARG A 145 -13.25 -10.63 12.39
CA ARG A 145 -12.29 -9.51 12.34
C ARG A 145 -12.48 -8.65 11.09
N LYS A 146 -12.73 -9.28 9.94
CA LYS A 146 -13.01 -8.56 8.69
C LYS A 146 -14.29 -7.73 8.79
N ASP A 147 -15.37 -8.33 9.28
CA ASP A 147 -16.66 -7.65 9.40
C ASP A 147 -16.60 -6.51 10.41
N LEU A 148 -15.87 -6.67 11.53
CA LEU A 148 -15.58 -5.58 12.45
C LEU A 148 -14.76 -4.46 11.79
N ALA A 149 -13.74 -4.80 11.01
CA ALA A 149 -12.91 -3.80 10.31
C ALA A 149 -13.74 -3.01 9.29
N ASP A 150 -14.62 -3.68 8.54
CA ASP A 150 -15.53 -3.06 7.58
C ASP A 150 -16.54 -2.13 8.28
N LEU A 151 -17.08 -2.53 9.44
CA LEU A 151 -17.97 -1.70 10.25
C LEU A 151 -17.27 -0.48 10.85
N VAL A 152 -16.05 -0.64 11.36
CA VAL A 152 -15.23 0.49 11.84
C VAL A 152 -14.92 1.45 10.70
N LYS A 153 -14.57 0.94 9.52
CA LYS A 153 -14.34 1.77 8.32
C LYS A 153 -15.61 2.51 7.91
N ALA A 154 -16.78 1.88 8.01
CA ALA A 154 -18.07 2.50 7.70
C ALA A 154 -18.42 3.67 8.64
N LYS A 155 -17.92 3.68 9.89
CA LYS A 155 -18.10 4.79 10.84
C LYS A 155 -17.30 6.05 10.47
N ARG A 156 -16.33 5.97 9.53
CA ARG A 156 -15.50 7.09 9.06
C ARG A 156 -14.91 7.93 10.21
N LEU A 157 -14.35 7.24 11.20
CA LEU A 157 -13.70 7.92 12.33
C LEU A 157 -12.35 8.50 11.88
N ASP A 158 -12.11 9.77 12.19
CA ASP A 158 -10.80 10.42 12.00
C ASP A 158 -9.74 9.96 13.02
N ARG A 159 -10.11 9.04 13.91
CA ARG A 159 -9.28 8.48 15.00
C ARG A 159 -9.44 6.97 15.09
N ALA A 160 -8.53 6.32 15.81
CA ALA A 160 -8.72 4.92 16.19
C ALA A 160 -10.00 4.77 17.05
N PRO A 161 -10.77 3.68 16.86
CA PRO A 161 -12.00 3.45 17.61
C PRO A 161 -11.70 3.21 19.10
N THR A 162 -12.63 3.58 19.98
CA THR A 162 -12.53 3.22 21.39
C THR A 162 -12.85 1.73 21.62
N PRO A 163 -12.41 1.13 22.74
CA PRO A 163 -12.83 -0.23 23.12
C PRO A 163 -14.35 -0.39 23.17
N ASP A 164 -15.07 0.60 23.72
CA ASP A 164 -16.53 0.57 23.84
C ASP A 164 -17.22 0.65 22.48
N GLU A 165 -16.71 1.47 21.55
CA GLU A 165 -17.20 1.54 20.17
C GLU A 165 -17.02 0.19 19.45
N LEU A 166 -15.88 -0.48 19.65
CA LEU A 166 -15.64 -1.82 19.10
C LEU A 166 -16.57 -2.87 19.70
N GLN A 167 -16.79 -2.83 21.02
CA GLN A 167 -17.72 -3.74 21.70
C GLN A 167 -19.16 -3.51 21.21
N ALA A 168 -19.58 -2.27 20.99
CA ALA A 168 -20.89 -1.95 20.43
C ALA A 168 -21.08 -2.46 18.99
N LEU A 169 -19.99 -2.59 18.21
CA LEU A 169 -20.00 -3.16 16.86
C LEU A 169 -19.94 -4.69 16.83
N LEU A 170 -19.69 -5.34 17.96
CA LEU A 170 -19.56 -6.79 18.03
C LEU A 170 -20.89 -7.53 17.77
N PRO A 171 -22.05 -7.13 18.33
CA PRO A 171 -23.34 -7.73 17.98
C PRO A 171 -23.68 -7.67 16.48
N PRO A 172 -23.61 -6.51 15.79
CA PRO A 172 -23.90 -6.48 14.35
C PRO A 172 -22.87 -7.26 13.52
N ALA A 173 -21.59 -7.28 13.92
CA ALA A 173 -20.59 -8.12 13.26
C ALA A 173 -20.90 -9.62 13.38
N LYS A 174 -21.34 -10.08 14.57
CA LYS A 174 -21.78 -11.46 14.79
C LYS A 174 -23.01 -11.81 13.94
N ALA A 175 -23.98 -10.91 13.84
CA ALA A 175 -25.17 -11.12 13.00
C ALA A 175 -24.79 -11.27 11.51
N LEU A 176 -23.84 -10.48 11.01
CA LEU A 176 -23.31 -10.63 9.64
C LEU A 176 -22.59 -11.96 9.43
N LEU A 177 -21.78 -12.39 10.42
CA LEU A 177 -21.12 -13.69 10.38
C LEU A 177 -22.14 -14.83 10.36
N GLU A 178 -23.18 -14.74 11.18
CA GLU A 178 -24.26 -15.71 11.30
C GLU A 178 -25.00 -15.87 9.96
N ASP A 179 -25.53 -14.77 9.40
CA ASP A 179 -26.24 -14.77 8.12
C ASP A 179 -25.39 -15.35 6.98
N ARG A 180 -24.10 -14.98 6.88
CA ARG A 180 -23.20 -15.55 5.88
C ARG A 180 -22.96 -17.04 6.09
N THR A 181 -22.86 -17.48 7.33
CA THR A 181 -22.61 -18.88 7.67
C THR A 181 -23.83 -19.72 7.34
N ILE A 182 -25.03 -19.25 7.69
CA ILE A 182 -26.30 -19.87 7.32
C ILE A 182 -26.44 -19.98 5.81
N ARG A 183 -26.25 -18.89 5.05
CA ARG A 183 -26.34 -18.94 3.57
C ARG A 183 -25.37 -19.97 2.96
N TYR A 184 -24.18 -20.10 3.55
CA TYR A 184 -23.23 -21.13 3.12
C TYR A 184 -23.74 -22.54 3.41
N LEU A 185 -24.25 -22.78 4.63
CA LEU A 185 -24.80 -24.08 5.02
C LEU A 185 -26.02 -24.45 4.19
N GLU A 186 -26.93 -23.52 3.90
CA GLU A 186 -28.09 -23.73 3.00
C GLU A 186 -27.67 -24.25 1.61
N GLY A 187 -26.56 -23.74 1.08
CA GLY A 187 -26.00 -24.20 -0.19
C GLY A 187 -25.20 -25.51 -0.10
N ALA A 188 -24.51 -25.73 1.02
CA ALA A 188 -23.64 -26.89 1.21
C ALA A 188 -24.38 -28.14 1.72
N LEU A 189 -25.45 -27.95 2.46
CA LEU A 189 -26.25 -28.94 3.18
C LEU A 189 -27.74 -28.76 2.80
N PRO A 190 -28.13 -29.16 1.58
CA PRO A 190 -29.46 -28.86 1.05
C PRO A 190 -30.56 -29.66 1.76
N GLY A 191 -31.78 -29.11 1.76
CA GLY A 191 -32.96 -29.79 2.32
C GLY A 191 -33.13 -29.66 3.83
N PHE A 192 -32.26 -28.88 4.49
CA PHE A 192 -32.37 -28.56 5.91
C PHE A 192 -32.67 -27.08 6.11
N ASP A 193 -33.67 -26.77 6.92
CA ASP A 193 -34.07 -25.40 7.22
C ASP A 193 -33.26 -24.86 8.40
N PHE A 194 -32.11 -24.26 8.10
CA PHE A 194 -31.23 -23.68 9.10
C PHE A 194 -31.84 -22.43 9.77
N ARG A 195 -32.66 -21.65 9.07
CA ARG A 195 -33.15 -20.34 9.55
C ARG A 195 -34.25 -20.46 10.59
N ASN A 196 -35.15 -21.43 10.42
CA ASN A 196 -36.27 -21.61 11.34
C ASN A 196 -35.95 -22.61 12.47
N HIS A 197 -34.70 -23.08 12.55
CA HIS A 197 -34.30 -24.05 13.55
C HIS A 197 -34.20 -23.43 14.95
N SER A 198 -34.62 -24.18 15.97
CA SER A 198 -34.65 -23.72 17.37
C SER A 198 -33.29 -23.27 17.91
N ILE A 199 -32.19 -23.80 17.37
CA ILE A 199 -30.81 -23.44 17.73
C ILE A 199 -30.51 -21.95 17.51
N LEU A 200 -31.11 -21.31 16.50
CA LEU A 200 -30.92 -19.86 16.29
C LEU A 200 -31.80 -19.02 17.22
N ASN A 201 -32.91 -19.58 17.69
CA ASN A 201 -33.90 -18.91 18.53
C ASN A 201 -33.67 -19.17 20.04
N ALA A 202 -32.62 -19.91 20.41
CA ALA A 202 -32.33 -20.33 21.78
C ALA A 202 -31.57 -19.27 22.62
N ILE A 203 -31.57 -17.99 22.21
CA ILE A 203 -30.88 -16.88 22.89
C ILE A 203 -31.89 -15.85 23.37
#